data_AF-A0A507DT51-F1
#
_entry.id   AF-A0A507DT51-F1
#
_cell.length_a   1.000
_cell.length_b   1.000
_cell.length_c   1.000
_cell.angle_alpha   90.00
_cell.angle_beta   90.00
_cell.angle_gamma   90.00
#
_symmetry.space_group_name_H-M   'P 1'
#
loop_
_entity.id
_entity.type
_entity.pdbx_description
1 polymer ?
#
loop_
_entity_poly.entity_id
_entity_poly.type
_entity_poly.pdbx_seq_one_letter_code
_entity_poly.pdbx_strand_id
1 'polypeptide(L)'
;MRPSLHRHPTIHPRAASTSTPTQPPHVSRGGIPWSQYFALRHQRTTFERSGAILGGIFGLCGGSYYFGAVADFDPTTPIFGIDPAIAFTLGAAGVSAGCIVAGIVTGGAVWRVLKRDVVRLVDARDKEFFERVSKYRSDASKSSPQNQIPDYYGEKIKSIQEYRLWLKKQRIFQKKAEIKLPL
;
A
#
# COMPACT_ATOMS: atom_id res chain seq x y z
N MET A 1 -38.44 57.45 32.96
CA MET A 1 -37.20 56.64 33.00
C MET A 1 -37.53 55.20 33.34
N ARG A 2 -37.52 54.30 32.35
CA ARG A 2 -37.48 52.83 32.49
C ARG A 2 -36.96 52.25 31.17
N PRO A 3 -36.11 51.20 31.18
CA PRO A 3 -35.20 50.91 30.07
C PRO A 3 -35.85 50.02 29.00
N SER A 4 -35.48 50.25 27.75
CA SER A 4 -35.82 49.44 26.58
C SER A 4 -35.13 48.07 26.63
N LEU A 5 -35.90 46.98 26.61
CA LEU A 5 -35.38 45.62 26.42
C LEU A 5 -34.99 45.43 24.94
N HIS A 6 -33.69 45.44 24.66
CA HIS A 6 -33.13 44.97 23.39
C HIS A 6 -33.21 43.44 23.33
N ARG A 7 -33.98 42.93 22.37
CA ARG A 7 -34.09 41.49 22.08
C ARG A 7 -33.04 41.13 21.03
N HIS A 8 -31.99 40.41 21.44
CA HIS A 8 -31.03 39.82 20.52
C HIS A 8 -31.68 38.66 19.74
N PRO A 9 -31.49 38.56 18.41
CA PRO A 9 -31.84 37.35 17.67
C PRO A 9 -30.75 36.29 17.88
N THR A 10 -31.12 35.18 18.51
CA THR A 10 -30.29 33.97 18.59
C THR A 10 -30.24 33.29 17.23
N ILE A 11 -29.09 33.36 16.57
CA ILE A 11 -28.79 32.59 15.35
C ILE A 11 -28.46 31.16 15.80
N HIS A 12 -29.38 30.23 15.58
CA HIS A 12 -29.07 28.80 15.69
C HIS A 12 -28.33 28.34 14.43
N PRO A 13 -27.16 27.69 14.53
CA PRO A 13 -26.55 27.05 13.38
C PRO A 13 -27.41 25.84 12.96
N ARG A 14 -28.06 25.96 11.81
CA ARG A 14 -28.71 24.84 11.11
C ARG A 14 -27.62 23.86 10.70
N ALA A 15 -27.48 22.76 11.45
CA ALA A 15 -26.71 21.61 11.03
C ALA A 15 -27.34 21.06 9.74
N ALA A 16 -26.71 21.36 8.60
CA ALA A 16 -27.03 20.72 7.34
C ALA A 16 -26.52 19.28 7.42
N SER A 17 -27.39 18.36 7.83
CA SER A 17 -27.21 16.93 7.62
C SER A 17 -27.17 16.68 6.11
N THR A 18 -25.98 16.76 5.53
CA THR A 18 -25.72 16.25 4.19
C THR A 18 -25.76 14.73 4.28
N SER A 19 -26.97 14.17 4.17
CA SER A 19 -27.13 12.78 3.81
C SER A 19 -26.47 12.60 2.44
N THR A 20 -25.29 11.98 2.45
CA THR A 20 -24.69 11.48 1.22
C THR A 20 -25.71 10.52 0.62
N PRO A 21 -26.24 10.76 -0.60
CA PRO A 21 -27.09 9.77 -1.22
C PRO A 21 -26.21 8.56 -1.46
N THR A 22 -26.53 7.45 -0.79
CA THR A 22 -26.11 6.10 -1.17
C THR A 22 -26.61 5.89 -2.59
N GLN A 23 -25.80 6.30 -3.56
CA GLN A 23 -26.04 5.99 -4.96
C GLN A 23 -25.98 4.45 -5.07
N PRO A 24 -27.02 3.81 -5.64
CA PRO A 24 -26.99 2.38 -5.92
C PRO A 24 -25.77 2.09 -6.82
N PRO A 25 -25.19 0.87 -6.72
CA PRO A 25 -24.01 0.53 -7.50
C PRO A 25 -24.34 0.72 -8.97
N HIS A 26 -23.68 1.68 -9.62
CA HIS A 26 -23.66 1.74 -11.06
C HIS A 26 -23.24 0.35 -11.53
N VAL A 27 -24.16 -0.34 -12.19
CA VAL A 27 -23.90 -1.66 -12.74
C VAL A 27 -22.96 -1.42 -13.93
N SER A 28 -21.66 -1.38 -13.64
CA SER A 28 -20.62 -1.42 -14.65
C SER A 28 -20.84 -2.73 -15.41
N ARG A 29 -21.35 -2.63 -16.65
CA ARG A 29 -21.55 -3.78 -17.53
C ARG A 29 -20.25 -4.61 -17.56
N GLY A 30 -20.29 -5.77 -16.90
CA GLY A 30 -19.24 -6.80 -16.92
C GLY A 30 -18.04 -6.64 -15.99
N GLY A 31 -17.96 -5.67 -15.06
CA GLY A 31 -16.74 -5.46 -14.27
C GLY A 31 -16.96 -5.07 -12.80
N ILE A 32 -15.98 -5.42 -11.94
CA ILE A 32 -15.99 -5.05 -10.51
C ILE A 32 -15.97 -3.51 -10.33
N PRO A 33 -16.71 -2.95 -9.35
CA PRO A 33 -16.66 -1.53 -9.02
C PRO A 33 -15.32 -1.12 -8.40
N TRP A 34 -14.92 0.13 -8.59
CA TRP A 34 -13.62 0.67 -8.14
C TRP A 34 -13.37 0.51 -6.63
N SER A 35 -14.38 0.69 -5.79
CA SER A 35 -14.27 0.51 -4.35
C SER A 35 -13.91 -0.94 -3.98
N GLN A 36 -14.57 -1.91 -4.63
CA GLN A 36 -14.28 -3.33 -4.42
C GLN A 36 -12.92 -3.72 -4.99
N TYR A 37 -12.52 -3.18 -6.14
CA TYR A 37 -11.19 -3.38 -6.70
C TYR A 37 -10.08 -2.95 -5.73
N PHE A 38 -10.17 -1.73 -5.18
CA PHE A 38 -9.19 -1.24 -4.22
C PHE A 38 -9.14 -2.10 -2.94
N ALA A 39 -10.30 -2.56 -2.46
CA ALA A 39 -10.38 -3.48 -1.32
C ALA A 39 -9.70 -4.84 -1.62
N LEU A 40 -9.94 -5.42 -2.80
CA LEU A 40 -9.33 -6.68 -3.24
C LEU A 40 -7.81 -6.54 -3.41
N ARG A 41 -7.35 -5.43 -3.99
CA ARG A 41 -5.92 -5.11 -4.11
C ARG A 41 -5.26 -4.97 -2.75
N HIS A 42 -5.91 -4.29 -1.81
CA HIS A 42 -5.41 -4.18 -0.44
C HIS A 42 -5.36 -5.56 0.24
N GLN A 43 -6.42 -6.36 0.09
CA GLN A 43 -6.47 -7.72 0.61
C GLN A 43 -5.28 -8.56 0.12
N ARG A 44 -4.97 -8.53 -1.19
CA ARG A 44 -3.81 -9.22 -1.75
C ARG A 44 -2.51 -8.83 -1.04
N THR A 45 -2.24 -7.53 -0.90
CA THR A 45 -1.02 -7.05 -0.22
C THR A 45 -0.99 -7.44 1.26
N THR A 46 -2.15 -7.55 1.91
CA THR A 46 -2.24 -8.02 3.30
C THR A 46 -1.88 -9.50 3.41
N PHE A 47 -2.32 -10.34 2.46
CA PHE A 47 -1.93 -11.75 2.39
C PHE A 47 -0.42 -11.94 2.16
N GLU A 48 0.17 -11.15 1.26
CA GLU A 48 1.61 -11.14 1.02
C GLU A 48 2.38 -10.76 2.29
N ARG A 49 1.92 -9.72 3.01
CA ARG A 49 2.52 -9.28 4.29
C ARG A 49 2.35 -10.29 5.42
N SER A 50 1.16 -10.89 5.56
CA SER A 50 0.95 -11.93 6.58
C SER A 50 1.80 -13.15 6.28
N GLY A 51 1.93 -13.52 5.01
CA GLY A 51 2.82 -14.59 4.56
C GLY A 51 4.29 -14.28 4.91
N ALA A 52 4.74 -13.04 4.70
CA ALA A 52 6.07 -12.59 5.09
C ALA A 52 6.34 -12.76 6.60
N ILE A 53 5.39 -12.33 7.44
CA ILE A 53 5.50 -12.41 8.91
C ILE A 53 5.54 -13.86 9.37
N LEU A 54 4.59 -14.68 8.90
CA LEU A 54 4.52 -16.10 9.25
C LEU A 54 5.75 -16.87 8.76
N GLY A 55 6.20 -16.59 7.54
CA GLY A 55 7.43 -17.15 6.98
C GLY A 55 8.67 -16.76 7.79
N GLY A 56 8.79 -15.49 8.20
CA GLY A 56 9.89 -15.04 9.05
C GLY A 56 9.94 -15.72 10.41
N ILE A 57 8.80 -15.83 11.09
CA ILE A 57 8.68 -16.55 12.37
C ILE A 57 9.05 -18.02 12.17
N PHE A 58 8.48 -18.68 11.15
CA PHE A 58 8.76 -20.07 10.85
C PHE A 58 10.25 -20.31 10.55
N GLY A 59 10.86 -19.47 9.72
CA GLY A 59 12.27 -19.58 9.38
C GLY A 59 13.20 -19.25 10.54
N LEU A 60 12.83 -18.32 11.43
CA LEU A 60 13.62 -18.00 12.61
C LEU A 60 13.56 -19.14 13.64
N CYS A 61 12.37 -19.66 13.94
CA CYS A 61 12.19 -20.80 14.84
C CYS A 61 12.85 -22.05 14.27
N GLY A 62 12.61 -22.36 12.99
CA GLY A 62 13.18 -23.51 12.31
C GLY A 62 14.70 -23.42 12.17
N GLY A 63 15.22 -22.25 11.78
CA GLY A 63 16.66 -22.01 11.68
C GLY A 63 17.35 -22.12 13.04
N SER A 64 16.81 -21.46 14.07
CA SER A 64 17.35 -21.55 15.44
C SER A 64 17.31 -22.98 15.98
N TYR A 65 16.22 -23.72 15.73
CA TYR A 65 16.10 -25.12 16.13
C TYR A 65 17.12 -26.00 15.41
N TYR A 66 17.27 -25.83 14.10
CA TYR A 66 18.23 -26.61 13.31
C TYR A 66 19.66 -26.38 13.79
N PHE A 67 20.11 -25.13 13.90
CA PHE A 67 21.47 -24.81 14.33
C PHE A 67 21.73 -25.04 15.82
N GLY A 68 20.69 -25.00 16.66
CA GLY A 68 20.83 -25.16 18.11
C GLY A 68 20.65 -26.58 18.63
N ALA A 69 19.89 -27.43 17.95
CA ALA A 69 19.51 -28.76 18.45
C ALA A 69 19.78 -29.92 17.49
N VAL A 70 19.94 -29.67 16.18
CA VAL A 70 20.07 -30.73 15.17
C VAL A 70 21.49 -30.79 14.60
N ALA A 71 22.11 -29.64 14.39
CA ALA A 71 23.41 -29.58 13.78
C ALA A 71 24.52 -29.76 14.83
N ASP A 72 25.23 -30.89 14.75
CA ASP A 72 26.39 -31.15 15.60
C ASP A 72 27.61 -30.38 15.08
N PHE A 73 28.06 -29.39 15.84
CA PHE A 73 29.26 -28.63 15.54
C PHE A 73 30.19 -28.56 16.74
N ASP A 74 31.50 -28.67 16.49
CA ASP A 74 32.52 -28.50 17.51
C ASP A 74 32.72 -26.99 17.81
N PRO A 75 32.38 -26.52 19.03
CA PRO A 75 32.47 -25.10 19.40
C PRO A 75 33.90 -24.56 19.45
N THR A 76 34.92 -25.41 19.37
CA THR A 76 36.32 -25.00 19.37
C THR A 76 36.87 -24.72 17.96
N THR A 77 36.14 -25.13 16.92
CA THR A 77 36.56 -24.96 15.53
C THR A 77 35.90 -23.71 14.93
N PRO A 78 36.68 -22.70 14.51
CA PRO A 78 36.10 -21.52 13.86
C PRO A 78 35.54 -21.88 12.48
N ILE A 79 34.34 -21.38 12.18
CA ILE A 79 33.66 -21.60 10.89
C ILE A 79 33.97 -20.39 10.01
N PHE A 80 34.71 -20.60 8.92
CA PHE A 80 35.21 -19.51 8.04
C PHE A 80 35.99 -18.41 8.79
N GLY A 81 36.68 -18.77 9.88
CA GLY A 81 37.43 -17.81 10.70
C GLY A 81 36.56 -16.94 11.62
N ILE A 82 35.26 -17.24 11.71
CA ILE A 82 34.29 -16.56 12.57
C ILE A 82 33.91 -17.49 13.73
N ASP A 83 33.59 -16.89 14.88
CA ASP A 83 33.05 -17.60 16.04
C ASP A 83 31.78 -18.40 15.67
N PRO A 84 31.67 -19.67 16.09
CA PRO A 84 30.52 -20.52 15.76
C PRO A 84 29.16 -19.92 16.13
N ALA A 85 29.04 -19.22 17.27
CA ALA A 85 27.77 -18.62 17.67
C ALA A 85 27.34 -17.50 16.70
N ILE A 86 28.30 -16.70 16.22
CA ILE A 86 28.05 -15.68 15.19
C ILE A 86 27.69 -16.34 13.86
N ALA A 87 28.40 -17.38 13.45
CA ALA A 87 28.12 -18.11 12.22
C ALA A 87 26.69 -18.70 12.22
N PHE A 88 26.24 -19.27 13.34
CA PHE A 88 24.91 -19.86 13.47
C PHE A 88 23.79 -18.83 13.52
N THR A 89 23.99 -17.73 14.23
CA THR A 89 23.00 -16.64 14.26
C THR A 89 22.82 -16.01 12.88
N LEU A 90 23.92 -15.82 12.13
CA LEU A 90 23.87 -15.38 10.74
C LEU A 90 23.21 -16.42 9.82
N GLY A 91 23.50 -17.70 10.02
CA GLY A 91 22.85 -18.80 9.31
C GLY A 91 21.34 -18.83 9.54
N ALA A 92 20.91 -18.77 10.81
CA ALA A 92 19.50 -18.72 11.19
C ALA A 92 18.79 -17.47 10.64
N ALA A 93 19.46 -16.31 10.68
CA ALA A 93 18.95 -15.08 10.08
C ALA A 93 18.80 -15.21 8.55
N GLY A 94 19.77 -15.86 7.88
CA GLY A 94 19.70 -16.15 6.44
C GLY A 94 18.53 -17.06 6.08
N VAL A 95 18.31 -18.13 6.85
CA VAL A 95 17.13 -19.01 6.69
C VAL A 95 15.83 -18.23 6.89
N SER A 96 15.74 -17.41 7.94
CA SER A 96 14.56 -16.57 8.20
C SER A 96 14.29 -15.61 7.04
N ALA A 97 15.32 -14.93 6.52
CA ALA A 97 15.18 -14.04 5.37
C ALA A 97 14.66 -14.78 4.12
N GLY A 98 15.17 -16.00 3.87
CA GLY A 98 14.66 -16.86 2.80
C GLY A 98 13.18 -17.22 2.99
N CYS A 99 12.78 -17.59 4.20
CA CYS A 99 11.40 -17.92 4.52
C CYS A 99 10.46 -16.70 4.45
N ILE A 100 10.92 -15.48 4.73
CA ILE A 100 10.14 -14.25 4.52
C ILE A 100 9.78 -14.09 3.04
N VAL A 101 10.77 -14.23 2.15
CA VAL A 101 10.56 -14.13 0.69
C VAL A 101 9.61 -15.23 0.21
N ALA A 102 9.85 -16.48 0.63
CA ALA A 102 8.96 -17.59 0.33
C ALA A 102 7.54 -17.35 0.85
N GLY A 103 7.40 -16.75 2.03
CA GLY A 103 6.14 -16.36 2.63
C GLY A 103 5.37 -15.32 1.82
N ILE A 104 6.04 -14.30 1.27
CA ILE A 104 5.42 -13.30 0.38
C ILE A 104 4.85 -13.96 -0.86
N VAL A 105 5.66 -14.79 -1.54
CA VAL A 105 5.26 -15.48 -2.78
C VAL A 105 4.09 -16.42 -2.51
N THR A 106 4.18 -17.22 -1.44
CA THR A 106 3.13 -18.16 -1.05
C THR A 106 1.85 -17.45 -0.63
N GLY A 107 1.94 -16.35 0.12
CA GLY A 107 0.78 -15.53 0.50
C GLY A 107 0.02 -14.98 -0.71
N GLY A 108 0.74 -14.46 -1.70
CA GLY A 108 0.15 -14.01 -2.96
C GLY A 108 -0.49 -15.14 -3.77
N ALA A 109 0.14 -16.32 -3.81
CA ALA A 109 -0.39 -17.51 -4.46
C ALA A 109 -1.68 -18.01 -3.79
N VAL A 110 -1.70 -18.09 -2.45
CA VAL A 110 -2.88 -18.47 -1.65
C VAL A 110 -4.04 -17.51 -1.92
N TRP A 111 -3.79 -16.20 -1.92
CA TRP A 111 -4.84 -15.22 -2.24
C TRP A 111 -5.42 -15.45 -3.64
N ARG A 112 -4.56 -15.71 -4.64
CA ARG A 112 -4.99 -15.96 -6.02
C ARG A 112 -5.83 -17.24 -6.14
N VAL A 113 -5.51 -18.28 -5.39
CA VAL A 113 -6.32 -19.52 -5.33
C VAL A 113 -7.66 -19.26 -4.65
N LEU A 114 -7.66 -18.58 -3.50
CA LEU A 114 -8.89 -18.26 -2.75
C LEU A 114 -9.82 -17.31 -3.51
N LYS A 115 -9.26 -16.44 -4.35
CA LYS A 115 -10.00 -15.42 -5.14
C LYS A 115 -9.96 -15.71 -6.65
N ARG A 116 -9.85 -16.99 -7.03
CA ARG A 116 -9.74 -17.43 -8.43
C ARG A 116 -10.86 -16.90 -9.34
N ASP A 117 -12.07 -16.74 -8.79
CA ASP A 117 -13.24 -16.32 -9.56
C ASP A 117 -13.17 -14.83 -9.95
N VAL A 118 -12.53 -14.01 -9.11
CA VAL A 118 -12.43 -12.56 -9.31
C VAL A 118 -11.06 -12.11 -9.81
N VAL A 119 -10.03 -12.98 -9.77
CA VAL A 119 -8.66 -12.59 -10.12
C VAL A 119 -8.54 -12.02 -11.53
N ARG A 120 -9.24 -12.61 -12.51
CA ARG A 120 -9.23 -12.13 -13.90
C ARG A 120 -9.84 -10.73 -14.03
N LEU A 121 -10.89 -10.44 -13.25
CA LEU A 121 -11.53 -9.14 -13.22
C LEU A 121 -10.65 -8.10 -12.52
N VAL A 122 -9.95 -8.50 -11.46
CA VAL A 122 -8.96 -7.65 -10.78
C VAL A 122 -7.80 -7.33 -11.71
N ASP A 123 -7.24 -8.31 -12.41
CA ASP A 123 -6.13 -8.11 -13.34
C ASP A 123 -6.53 -7.20 -14.53
N ALA A 124 -7.76 -7.34 -15.03
CA ALA A 124 -8.29 -6.45 -16.07
C ALA A 124 -8.43 -4.99 -15.55
N ARG A 125 -8.92 -4.81 -14.32
CA ARG A 125 -9.02 -3.49 -13.69
C ARG A 125 -7.66 -2.91 -13.30
N ASP A 126 -6.69 -3.73 -12.93
CA ASP A 126 -5.30 -3.31 -12.68
C ASP A 126 -4.69 -2.68 -13.93
N LYS A 127 -4.93 -3.26 -15.11
CA LYS A 127 -4.52 -2.68 -16.39
C LYS A 127 -5.20 -1.35 -16.67
N GLU A 128 -6.52 -1.27 -16.53
CA GLU A 128 -7.27 -0.02 -16.72
C GLU A 128 -6.81 1.07 -15.74
N PHE A 129 -6.54 0.69 -14.49
CA PHE A 129 -6.01 1.60 -13.49
C PHE A 129 -4.64 2.13 -13.89
N PHE A 130 -3.75 1.25 -14.34
CA PHE A 130 -2.43 1.64 -14.82
C PHE A 130 -2.50 2.58 -16.03
N GLU A 131 -3.38 2.31 -17.00
CA GLU A 131 -3.60 3.19 -18.14
C GLU A 131 -4.08 4.59 -17.71
N ARG A 132 -5.00 4.66 -16.75
CA ARG A 132 -5.46 5.93 -16.17
C ARG A 132 -4.32 6.69 -15.47
N VAL A 133 -3.52 6.00 -14.66
CA VAL A 133 -2.34 6.62 -13.99
C VAL A 133 -1.34 7.10 -15.03
N SER A 134 -1.00 6.27 -16.02
CA SER A 134 -0.06 6.62 -17.08
C SER A 134 -0.53 7.82 -17.91
N LYS A 135 -1.84 7.97 -18.12
CA LYS A 135 -2.42 9.11 -18.85
C LYS A 135 -2.35 10.43 -18.07
N TYR A 136 -2.53 10.37 -16.74
CA TYR A 136 -2.66 11.58 -15.91
C TYR A 136 -1.41 11.93 -15.10
N ARG A 137 -0.37 11.10 -15.11
CA ARG A 137 0.92 11.40 -14.46
C ARG A 137 1.57 12.63 -15.10
N SER A 138 2.19 13.47 -14.27
CA SER A 138 3.01 14.57 -14.75
C SER A 138 4.33 14.09 -15.35
N ASP A 139 4.83 14.81 -16.35
CA ASP A 139 6.14 14.57 -16.94
C ASP A 139 7.26 14.75 -15.89
N ALA A 140 8.14 13.76 -15.79
CA ALA A 140 9.23 13.75 -14.83
C ALA A 140 10.35 14.73 -15.17
N SER A 141 10.51 15.06 -16.45
CA SER A 141 11.51 16.02 -16.93
C SER A 141 11.27 17.44 -16.41
N LYS A 142 10.04 17.75 -15.98
CA LYS A 142 9.65 19.05 -15.43
C LYS A 142 9.87 19.18 -13.92
N SER A 143 10.55 18.20 -13.30
CA SER A 143 10.90 18.22 -11.88
C SER A 143 12.02 19.22 -11.60
N SER A 144 11.93 19.91 -10.46
CA SER A 144 12.90 20.90 -10.01
C SER A 144 13.16 20.71 -8.51
N PRO A 145 14.33 21.08 -7.96
CA PRO A 145 14.60 20.92 -6.53
C PRO A 145 13.53 21.52 -5.60
N GLN A 146 12.90 22.64 -6.01
CA GLN A 146 11.82 23.28 -5.25
C GLN A 146 10.42 22.77 -5.59
N ASN A 147 10.28 21.98 -6.65
CA ASN A 147 9.01 21.35 -7.07
C ASN A 147 9.30 19.89 -7.42
N GLN A 148 9.39 19.06 -6.40
CA GLN A 148 9.61 17.63 -6.55
C GLN A 148 8.39 16.97 -7.19
N ILE A 149 8.64 15.96 -8.02
CA ILE A 149 7.58 15.20 -8.67
C ILE A 149 6.70 14.51 -7.62
N PRO A 150 5.36 14.64 -7.71
CA PRO A 150 4.46 13.81 -6.90
C PRO A 150 4.62 12.33 -7.27
N ASP A 151 4.02 11.45 -6.48
CA ASP A 151 3.98 9.99 -6.72
C ASP A 151 3.71 9.67 -8.22
N TYR A 152 4.74 9.22 -8.93
CA TYR A 152 4.73 9.08 -10.38
C TYR A 152 3.96 7.85 -10.86
N TYR A 153 4.00 6.77 -10.06
CA TYR A 153 3.36 5.49 -10.38
C TYR A 153 2.02 5.27 -9.67
N GLY A 154 1.63 6.19 -8.78
CA GLY A 154 0.37 6.08 -8.04
C GLY A 154 0.40 4.96 -7.01
N GLU A 155 1.57 4.62 -6.47
CA GLU A 155 1.73 3.53 -5.50
C GLU A 155 0.93 3.77 -4.22
N LYS A 156 0.76 5.03 -3.85
CA LYS A 156 0.06 5.44 -2.61
C LYS A 156 -1.45 5.45 -2.76
N ILE A 157 -1.99 5.12 -3.93
CA ILE A 157 -3.43 5.17 -4.21
C ILE A 157 -4.07 3.84 -3.79
N LYS A 158 -4.78 3.86 -2.66
CA LYS A 158 -5.52 2.73 -2.09
C LYS A 158 -7.03 2.97 -2.08
N SER A 159 -7.49 4.14 -2.46
CA SER A 159 -8.92 4.47 -2.53
C SER A 159 -9.25 5.46 -3.63
N ILE A 160 -10.55 5.59 -3.93
CA ILE A 160 -11.05 6.58 -4.90
C ILE A 160 -10.75 8.01 -4.43
N GLN A 161 -10.84 8.26 -3.12
CA GLN A 161 -10.56 9.58 -2.54
C GLN A 161 -9.09 9.96 -2.74
N GLU A 162 -8.18 9.03 -2.46
CA GLU A 162 -6.75 9.20 -2.68
C GLU A 162 -6.42 9.37 -4.17
N TYR A 163 -7.12 8.66 -5.07
CA TYR A 163 -6.97 8.86 -6.51
C TYR A 163 -7.31 10.30 -6.93
N ARG A 164 -8.40 10.88 -6.40
CA ARG A 164 -8.78 12.27 -6.69
C ARG A 164 -7.76 13.27 -6.13
N LEU A 165 -7.25 13.02 -4.92
CA LEU A 165 -6.18 13.82 -4.33
C LEU A 165 -4.89 13.72 -5.15
N TRP A 166 -4.56 12.53 -5.64
CA TRP A 166 -3.42 12.30 -6.51
C TRP A 166 -3.56 13.10 -7.80
N LEU A 167 -4.71 13.05 -8.49
CA LEU A 167 -4.98 13.87 -9.68
C LEU A 167 -4.82 15.36 -9.41
N LYS A 168 -5.28 15.85 -8.25
CA LYS A 168 -5.09 17.24 -7.85
C LYS A 168 -3.61 17.58 -7.69
N LYS A 169 -2.82 16.72 -7.07
CA LYS A 169 -1.37 16.89 -6.92
C LYS A 169 -0.65 16.93 -8.27
N GLN A 170 -1.01 16.04 -9.20
CA GLN A 170 -0.45 16.03 -10.56
C GLN A 170 -0.72 17.36 -11.29
N ARG A 171 -1.96 17.86 -11.23
CA ARG A 171 -2.33 19.15 -11.85
C ARG A 171 -1.60 20.35 -11.23
N ILE A 172 -1.45 20.36 -9.89
CA ILE A 172 -0.71 21.42 -9.20
C ILE A 172 0.76 21.41 -9.63
N PHE A 173 1.37 20.23 -9.74
CA PHE A 173 2.75 20.09 -10.21
C PHE A 173 2.91 20.61 -11.64
N GLN A 174 2.01 20.23 -12.56
CA GLN A 174 2.05 20.69 -13.95
C GLN A 174 1.95 22.23 -14.03
N LYS A 175 1.01 22.84 -13.31
CA LYS A 175 0.88 24.30 -13.26
C LYS A 175 2.12 24.99 -12.70
N LYS A 176 2.71 24.44 -11.64
CA LYS A 176 3.96 24.97 -11.06
C LYS A 176 5.15 24.85 -12.01
N ALA A 177 5.19 23.78 -12.80
CA ALA A 177 6.21 23.58 -13.82
C ALA A 177 6.05 24.57 -14.99
N GLU A 178 4.81 24.80 -15.44
CA GLU A 178 4.52 25.77 -16.51
C GLU A 178 4.90 27.19 -16.12
N ILE A 179 4.57 27.64 -14.91
CA ILE A 179 4.93 28.99 -14.42
C ILE A 179 6.45 29.22 -14.42
N LYS A 180 7.25 28.17 -14.21
CA LYS A 180 8.71 28.27 -14.15
C LYS A 180 9.39 28.27 -15.51
N LEU A 181 8.69 27.94 -16.59
CA LEU A 181 9.21 27.98 -17.95
C LEU A 181 8.72 29.27 -18.62
N PRO A 182 9.43 30.40 -18.50
CA PRO A 182 9.24 31.48 -19.47
C PRO A 182 9.69 30.94 -20.83
N LEU A 183 8.83 31.05 -21.85
CA LEU A 183 9.20 30.79 -23.24
C LEU A 183 10.31 31.75 -23.69
#